data_AF-B7G7U7-F1
#
_entry.id   AF-B7G7U7-F1
#
_cell.length_a   1.000
_cell.length_b   1.000
_cell.length_c   1.000
_cell.angle_alpha   90.00
_cell.angle_beta   90.00
_cell.angle_gamma   90.00
#
_symmetry.space_group_name_H-M   'P 1'
#
loop_
_entity.id
_entity.type
_entity.pdbx_description
1 polymer ?
#
loop_
_entity_poly.entity_id
_entity_poly.type
_entity_poly.pdbx_seq_one_letter_code
_entity_poly.pdbx_strand_id
1 'polypeptide(L)'
;MVKLWLPSPPLINAHNEQRNDEEHASPEAQPFGLRRAERGYGSTIGLPTFLTSSSSRSVRSAYDTIATSIPERLPESQASEAHSIRFQVVVWHVGPMDSVLGKVDVRFRVTIFWNAIPYLRPCKDGYHASSSVRSDTTNTRDSIVKVWTMYGRQRAYERTLHDNLSPESSPVAENHKKFSRIRYVDVPPVSILNAIDFEVLGGDPEVCVVQEESRLMRWSCLYKASLTQADWNVANFPHDSHNLVLKFGILKDRRAGKRWDRNIWKLGLATEDDTQGSIRVPEGLLVEHVRVPEFSYDVARGLDFEFVPLNFGASRPLNSNAENGSNKDQLNGREQDNCDTCLQVKLHVQRDSAYYDRNIIPLLTALNLVGISTLALAPSKFGSRGQIIVATAFVEIGLRMTLDSRLPHVGYQIKMQVVLNNFFFGLLFLVLGSSINYLVLNYDMQQKEQEPRCCYHITMWLDVGLAITELLHVLWNLTLYFGWNPGQLCDYAID
;
A
#
# COMPACT_ATOMS: atom_id res chain seq x y z
N MET A 1 28.30 33.15 31.26
CA MET A 1 28.10 33.53 29.84
C MET A 1 28.84 32.53 28.98
N VAL A 2 28.14 31.51 28.48
CA VAL A 2 28.73 30.49 27.59
C VAL A 2 28.28 30.83 26.16
N LYS A 3 29.22 31.20 25.30
CA LYS A 3 29.00 31.40 23.86
C LYS A 3 28.88 30.01 23.21
N LEU A 4 27.66 29.57 22.93
CA LEU A 4 27.40 28.45 22.03
C LEU A 4 27.58 28.95 20.58
N TRP A 5 28.64 28.50 19.94
CA TRP A 5 28.83 28.60 18.49
C TRP A 5 27.94 27.55 17.82
N LEU A 6 26.91 28.00 17.11
CA LEU A 6 26.22 27.18 16.10
C LEU A 6 26.86 27.47 14.74
N PRO A 7 27.14 26.44 13.91
CA PRO A 7 27.61 26.65 12.55
C PRO A 7 26.46 27.18 11.68
N SER A 8 26.71 28.27 10.95
CA SER A 8 25.80 28.82 9.96
C SER A 8 25.59 27.83 8.79
N PRO A 9 24.38 27.67 8.26
CA PRO A 9 24.14 26.90 7.05
C PRO A 9 24.68 27.65 5.82
N PRO A 10 25.02 26.95 4.72
CA PRO A 10 25.55 27.57 3.53
C PRO A 10 24.47 28.40 2.82
N LEU A 11 24.87 29.62 2.43
CA LEU A 11 24.10 30.52 1.58
C LEU A 11 23.88 29.86 0.20
N ILE A 12 22.63 29.51 -0.09
CA ILE A 12 22.19 29.18 -1.45
C ILE A 12 21.90 30.50 -2.15
N ASN A 13 22.66 30.79 -3.21
CA ASN A 13 22.44 31.91 -4.11
C ASN A 13 21.09 31.73 -4.82
N ALA A 14 20.11 32.57 -4.48
CA ALA A 14 18.90 32.74 -5.26
C ALA A 14 19.21 33.66 -6.44
N HIS A 15 19.21 33.08 -7.64
CA HIS A 15 19.26 33.84 -8.89
C HIS A 15 17.83 34.26 -9.26
N ASN A 16 17.67 35.55 -9.57
CA ASN A 16 16.47 36.19 -10.10
C ASN A 16 15.91 35.46 -11.33
N GLU A 17 14.62 35.09 -11.27
CA GLU A 17 13.76 35.04 -12.45
C GLU A 17 12.47 35.81 -12.12
N GLN A 18 12.41 37.04 -12.64
CA GLN A 18 11.15 37.76 -12.83
C GLN A 18 10.38 37.08 -13.95
N ARG A 19 9.17 36.60 -13.64
CA ARG A 19 8.17 36.31 -14.66
C ARG A 19 6.86 36.98 -14.25
N ASN A 20 6.52 38.02 -15.01
CA ASN A 20 5.16 38.52 -15.12
C ASN A 20 4.26 37.36 -15.56
N ASP A 21 3.02 37.33 -15.10
CA ASP A 21 1.84 37.35 -15.99
C ASP A 21 0.56 37.29 -15.15
N GLU A 22 -0.18 38.40 -15.27
CA GLU A 22 -1.61 38.53 -15.52
C GLU A 22 -2.64 37.79 -14.64
N GLU A 23 -3.42 38.63 -13.98
CA GLU A 23 -4.76 38.38 -13.44
C GLU A 23 -5.71 37.78 -14.48
N HIS A 24 -6.29 36.63 -14.14
CA HIS A 24 -7.65 36.31 -14.58
C HIS A 24 -8.51 35.90 -13.39
N ALA A 25 -9.55 36.70 -13.19
CA ALA A 25 -10.57 36.54 -12.18
C ALA A 25 -11.66 35.53 -12.60
N SER A 26 -12.36 35.06 -11.56
CA SER A 26 -13.70 34.45 -11.51
C SER A 26 -13.84 32.92 -11.64
N PRO A 27 -14.92 32.30 -11.10
CA PRO A 27 -15.79 32.71 -9.98
C PRO A 27 -16.06 31.59 -8.95
N GLU A 28 -16.77 32.00 -7.90
CA GLU A 28 -17.40 31.26 -6.79
C GLU A 28 -17.84 29.81 -7.06
N ALA A 29 -17.53 28.92 -6.10
CA ALA A 29 -18.19 27.63 -5.93
C ALA A 29 -18.79 27.52 -4.52
N GLN A 30 -20.10 27.26 -4.47
CA GLN A 30 -20.88 27.01 -3.25
C GLN A 30 -20.56 25.66 -2.59
N PRO A 31 -20.82 25.48 -1.27
CA PRO A 31 -20.44 24.29 -0.54
C PRO A 31 -21.48 23.16 -0.68
N PHE A 32 -21.01 21.95 -1.04
CA PHE A 32 -21.80 20.72 -0.97
C PHE A 32 -21.73 20.11 0.43
N GLY A 33 -22.90 19.80 0.98
CA GLY A 33 -23.09 19.24 2.33
C GLY A 33 -22.57 17.81 2.48
N LEU A 34 -21.80 17.60 3.54
CA LEU A 34 -21.34 16.28 3.99
C LEU A 34 -22.45 15.57 4.77
N ARG A 35 -22.89 14.41 4.26
CA ARG A 35 -23.70 13.45 5.01
C ARG A 35 -22.82 12.61 5.93
N ARG A 36 -23.25 12.56 7.18
CA ARG A 36 -22.75 11.80 8.33
C ARG A 36 -22.93 10.29 8.09
N ALA A 37 -21.87 9.51 8.24
CA ALA A 37 -21.92 8.05 8.30
C ALA A 37 -21.52 7.59 9.71
N GLU A 38 -22.47 6.98 10.41
CA GLU A 38 -22.24 6.29 11.69
C GLU A 38 -21.73 4.87 11.40
N ARG A 39 -20.68 4.44 12.12
CA ARG A 39 -20.33 3.01 12.26
C ARG A 39 -20.01 2.72 13.72
N GLY A 40 -20.76 1.77 14.27
CA GLY A 40 -20.51 1.15 15.57
C GLY A 40 -19.37 0.14 15.50
N TYR A 41 -18.59 0.10 16.57
CA TYR A 41 -17.57 -0.91 16.85
C TYR A 41 -18.17 -1.99 17.76
N GLY A 42 -17.93 -3.25 17.44
CA GLY A 42 -18.11 -4.37 18.34
C GLY A 42 -17.02 -5.41 18.05
N SER A 43 -16.07 -5.56 18.97
CA SER A 43 -15.06 -6.62 18.95
C SER A 43 -15.42 -7.68 19.99
N THR A 44 -15.21 -8.95 19.64
CA THR A 44 -15.13 -10.02 20.63
C THR A 44 -14.06 -11.01 20.20
N ILE A 45 -13.16 -11.27 21.13
CA ILE A 45 -11.97 -12.11 21.02
C ILE A 45 -12.37 -13.56 21.34
N GLY A 46 -11.97 -14.51 20.49
CA GLY A 46 -12.15 -15.95 20.73
C GLY A 46 -10.85 -16.72 20.43
N LEU A 47 -10.36 -17.43 21.44
CA LEU A 47 -9.15 -18.28 21.44
C LEU A 47 -9.33 -19.57 20.61
N PRO A 48 -8.27 -20.14 20.02
CA PRO A 48 -8.34 -21.39 19.26
C PRO A 48 -8.09 -22.63 20.13
N THR A 49 -8.84 -23.71 19.85
CA THR A 49 -8.60 -25.06 20.38
C THR A 49 -8.10 -25.94 19.24
N PHE A 50 -6.93 -26.56 19.42
CA PHE A 50 -6.35 -27.55 18.50
C PHE A 50 -6.97 -28.93 18.76
N LEU A 51 -7.43 -29.60 17.70
CA LEU A 51 -7.60 -31.06 17.67
C LEU A 51 -7.17 -31.60 16.30
N THR A 52 -6.28 -32.59 16.33
CA THR A 52 -5.79 -33.36 15.20
C THR A 52 -6.45 -34.75 15.19
N SER A 53 -6.94 -35.19 14.02
CA SER A 53 -7.25 -36.59 13.70
C SER A 53 -7.41 -36.72 12.17
N SER A 54 -6.47 -37.34 11.46
CA SER A 54 -6.38 -38.77 11.10
C SER A 54 -7.34 -39.24 10.00
N SER A 55 -6.74 -39.46 8.82
CA SER A 55 -6.96 -40.52 7.81
C SER A 55 -8.37 -41.10 7.55
N SER A 56 -8.74 -41.18 6.27
CA SER A 56 -9.02 -42.47 5.61
C SER A 56 -9.21 -42.32 4.09
N ARG A 57 -8.54 -43.22 3.36
CA ARG A 57 -8.73 -43.51 1.93
C ARG A 57 -10.03 -44.29 1.74
N SER A 58 -10.73 -44.04 0.65
CA SER A 58 -11.71 -44.99 0.09
C SER A 58 -11.58 -45.04 -1.43
N VAL A 59 -11.38 -46.27 -1.92
CA VAL A 59 -11.26 -46.70 -3.31
C VAL A 59 -12.60 -47.34 -3.71
N ARG A 60 -13.09 -47.04 -4.92
CA ARG A 60 -14.01 -47.82 -5.79
C ARG A 60 -14.52 -46.88 -6.88
N SER A 61 -14.91 -47.28 -8.08
CA SER A 61 -14.77 -48.50 -8.90
C SER A 61 -15.42 -48.12 -10.23
N ALA A 62 -14.89 -48.66 -11.31
CA ALA A 62 -15.30 -48.43 -12.69
C ALA A 62 -16.74 -48.88 -13.00
N TYR A 63 -17.36 -48.19 -13.95
CA TYR A 63 -18.30 -48.76 -14.91
C TYR A 63 -18.08 -48.12 -16.28
N ASP A 64 -17.81 -48.98 -17.27
CA ASP A 64 -17.74 -48.66 -18.69
C ASP A 64 -19.14 -48.36 -19.25
N THR A 65 -19.22 -47.40 -20.18
CA THR A 65 -20.33 -47.32 -21.13
C THR A 65 -19.78 -46.82 -22.47
N ILE A 66 -19.96 -47.66 -23.49
CA ILE A 66 -19.60 -47.45 -24.89
C ILE A 66 -20.47 -46.33 -25.47
N ALA A 67 -19.86 -45.25 -25.96
CA ALA A 67 -20.54 -44.23 -26.74
C ALA A 67 -19.67 -43.72 -27.90
N THR A 68 -20.34 -43.66 -29.05
CA THR A 68 -19.95 -43.25 -30.40
C THR A 68 -19.05 -42.00 -30.49
N SER A 69 -18.09 -42.06 -31.41
CA SER A 69 -17.06 -41.07 -31.71
C SER A 69 -17.61 -39.67 -32.06
N ILE A 70 -17.64 -38.81 -31.04
CA ILE A 70 -17.63 -37.35 -31.13
C ILE A 70 -16.15 -36.94 -31.13
N PRO A 71 -15.71 -35.91 -31.87
CA PRO A 71 -14.32 -35.45 -31.83
C PRO A 71 -13.89 -35.25 -30.38
N GLU A 72 -12.84 -35.97 -30.02
CA GLU A 72 -12.28 -36.15 -28.69
C GLU A 72 -12.18 -34.78 -28.00
N ARG A 73 -13.04 -34.54 -27.00
CA ARG A 73 -12.86 -33.40 -26.09
C ARG A 73 -11.47 -33.58 -25.49
N LEU A 74 -10.57 -32.62 -25.74
CA LEU A 74 -9.30 -32.52 -25.04
C LEU A 74 -9.56 -32.76 -23.54
N PRO A 75 -8.74 -33.57 -22.86
CA PRO A 75 -8.93 -33.88 -21.44
C PRO A 75 -9.13 -32.59 -20.65
N GLU A 76 -10.13 -32.56 -19.75
CA GLU A 76 -10.54 -31.36 -18.99
C GLU A 76 -9.38 -30.66 -18.27
N SER A 77 -8.30 -31.40 -17.94
CA SER A 77 -7.08 -30.83 -17.35
C SER A 77 -6.31 -29.91 -18.31
N GLN A 78 -6.27 -30.21 -19.62
CA GLN A 78 -5.56 -29.39 -20.62
C GLN A 78 -6.39 -28.19 -21.08
N ALA A 79 -7.72 -28.32 -21.13
CA ALA A 79 -8.61 -27.20 -21.44
C ALA A 79 -8.56 -26.11 -20.36
N SER A 80 -8.23 -26.47 -19.11
CA SER A 80 -8.09 -25.54 -17.99
C SER A 80 -6.90 -24.57 -18.16
N GLU A 81 -5.80 -25.02 -18.75
CA GLU A 81 -4.58 -24.21 -18.87
C GLU A 81 -4.61 -23.22 -20.04
N ALA A 82 -5.31 -23.57 -21.13
CA ALA A 82 -5.43 -22.74 -22.33
C ALA A 82 -6.05 -21.36 -22.09
N HIS A 83 -6.74 -21.19 -20.97
CA HIS A 83 -7.44 -19.97 -20.57
C HIS A 83 -6.82 -19.28 -19.36
N SER A 84 -5.63 -19.69 -18.93
CA SER A 84 -4.94 -19.03 -17.81
C SER A 84 -4.23 -17.75 -18.26
N ILE A 85 -4.37 -16.69 -17.47
CA ILE A 85 -3.57 -15.47 -17.57
C ILE A 85 -2.70 -15.38 -16.35
N ARG A 86 -1.41 -15.29 -16.61
CA ARG A 86 -0.36 -15.26 -15.59
C ARG A 86 0.24 -13.86 -15.52
N PHE A 87 0.42 -13.33 -14.32
CA PHE A 87 0.85 -11.95 -14.10
C PHE A 87 2.30 -11.89 -13.63
N GLN A 88 2.97 -10.80 -13.95
CA GLN A 88 4.24 -10.43 -13.35
C GLN A 88 4.23 -8.90 -13.15
N VAL A 89 4.60 -8.45 -11.95
CA VAL A 89 4.52 -7.03 -11.58
C VAL A 89 5.86 -6.56 -11.07
N VAL A 90 6.45 -5.56 -11.75
CA VAL A 90 7.74 -4.99 -11.37
C VAL A 90 7.54 -3.55 -10.89
N VAL A 91 7.80 -3.27 -9.63
CA VAL A 91 7.64 -1.91 -9.07
C VAL A 91 8.97 -1.17 -9.13
N TRP A 92 8.98 0.00 -9.77
CA TRP A 92 10.17 0.82 -10.03
C TRP A 92 10.28 2.03 -9.10
N HIS A 93 9.15 2.57 -8.65
CA HIS A 93 9.13 3.76 -7.82
C HIS A 93 7.82 3.84 -7.04
N VAL A 94 7.92 4.22 -5.77
CA VAL A 94 6.79 4.57 -4.92
C VAL A 94 6.99 6.04 -4.51
N GLY A 95 6.03 6.87 -4.88
CA GLY A 95 6.02 8.30 -4.57
C GLY A 95 5.65 8.60 -3.13
N PRO A 96 5.59 9.89 -2.76
CA PRO A 96 5.12 10.30 -1.44
C PRO A 96 3.68 9.83 -1.22
N MET A 97 3.38 9.46 0.01
CA MET A 97 2.05 9.00 0.39
C MET A 97 1.24 10.16 0.95
N ASP A 98 0.07 10.40 0.39
CA ASP A 98 -0.90 11.31 0.96
C ASP A 98 -1.70 10.55 2.03
N SER A 99 -1.30 10.73 3.29
CA SER A 99 -1.93 10.09 4.43
C SER A 99 -3.36 10.56 4.71
N VAL A 100 -3.74 11.74 4.21
CA VAL A 100 -5.09 12.30 4.38
C VAL A 100 -6.04 11.67 3.38
N LEU A 101 -5.61 11.57 2.13
CA LEU A 101 -6.43 11.00 1.05
C LEU A 101 -6.26 9.48 0.89
N GLY A 102 -5.29 8.87 1.58
CA GLY A 102 -4.93 7.47 1.38
C GLY A 102 -4.44 7.20 -0.03
N LYS A 103 -3.68 8.12 -0.64
CA LYS A 103 -3.20 8.01 -2.02
C LYS A 103 -1.70 7.77 -2.08
N VAL A 104 -1.28 6.96 -3.05
CA VAL A 104 0.14 6.72 -3.33
C VAL A 104 0.38 6.63 -4.82
N ASP A 105 1.34 7.40 -5.31
CA ASP A 105 1.75 7.34 -6.70
C ASP A 105 2.77 6.22 -6.90
N VAL A 106 2.55 5.35 -7.87
CA VAL A 106 3.44 4.21 -8.13
C VAL A 106 3.80 4.15 -9.60
N ARG A 107 5.08 3.86 -9.90
CA ARG A 107 5.52 3.45 -11.24
C ARG A 107 5.84 1.98 -11.23
N PHE A 108 5.21 1.23 -12.12
CA PHE A 108 5.35 -0.22 -12.18
C PHE A 108 5.16 -0.73 -13.60
N ARG A 109 5.84 -1.82 -13.94
CA ARG A 109 5.64 -2.57 -15.18
C ARG A 109 4.77 -3.78 -14.88
N VAL A 110 3.76 -3.99 -15.70
CA VAL A 110 2.94 -5.21 -15.68
C VAL A 110 3.26 -5.99 -16.92
N THR A 111 3.55 -7.27 -16.72
CA THR A 111 3.66 -8.25 -17.80
C THR A 111 2.58 -9.30 -17.59
N ILE A 112 1.90 -9.68 -18.66
CA ILE A 112 0.98 -10.82 -18.66
C ILE A 112 1.40 -11.85 -19.68
N PHE A 113 1.18 -13.11 -19.32
CA PHE A 113 1.41 -14.27 -20.15
C PHE A 113 0.10 -15.02 -20.34
N TRP A 114 -0.20 -15.41 -21.59
CA TRP A 114 -1.40 -16.20 -21.90
C TRP A 114 -1.19 -17.04 -23.16
N ASN A 115 -1.87 -18.17 -23.25
CA ASN A 115 -1.87 -18.98 -24.47
C ASN A 115 -2.91 -18.42 -25.44
N ALA A 116 -2.48 -18.02 -26.64
CA ALA A 116 -3.40 -17.50 -27.65
C ALA A 116 -4.31 -18.61 -28.19
N ILE A 117 -5.62 -18.44 -28.03
CA ILE A 117 -6.60 -19.35 -28.63
C ILE A 117 -6.42 -19.31 -30.15
N PRO A 118 -6.15 -20.44 -30.82
CA PRO A 118 -6.08 -20.48 -32.27
C PRO A 118 -7.48 -20.23 -32.82
N TYR A 119 -7.76 -18.99 -33.19
CA TYR A 119 -8.93 -18.67 -34.00
C TYR A 119 -8.75 -19.30 -35.38
N LEU A 120 -9.21 -20.54 -35.54
CA LEU A 120 -9.46 -21.16 -36.84
C LEU A 120 -10.69 -20.54 -37.53
N ARG A 121 -11.04 -19.29 -37.23
CA ARG A 121 -11.99 -18.53 -38.05
C ARG A 121 -11.16 -17.84 -39.12
N PRO A 122 -11.09 -18.36 -40.36
CA PRO A 122 -10.72 -17.50 -41.48
C PRO A 122 -11.61 -16.27 -41.40
N CYS A 123 -10.99 -15.08 -41.40
CA CYS A 123 -11.74 -13.83 -41.45
C CYS A 123 -12.70 -13.97 -42.64
N LYS A 124 -14.00 -13.95 -42.36
CA LYS A 124 -15.07 -14.16 -43.37
C LYS A 124 -15.21 -12.96 -44.31
N ASP A 125 -14.21 -12.09 -44.36
CA ASP A 125 -14.04 -11.10 -45.41
C ASP A 125 -13.48 -11.85 -46.62
N GLY A 126 -14.40 -12.48 -47.34
CA GLY A 126 -14.13 -13.45 -48.37
C GLY A 126 -13.28 -12.89 -49.51
N TYR A 127 -12.09 -13.45 -49.70
CA TYR A 127 -11.56 -13.74 -51.02
C TYR A 127 -10.71 -15.01 -50.92
N HIS A 128 -11.27 -16.10 -51.42
CA HIS A 128 -10.53 -17.34 -51.64
C HIS A 128 -9.45 -17.08 -52.69
N ALA A 129 -8.20 -16.95 -52.26
CA ALA A 129 -7.03 -17.14 -53.10
C ALA A 129 -6.44 -18.52 -52.77
N SER A 130 -6.86 -19.51 -53.55
CA SER A 130 -6.23 -20.82 -53.64
C SER A 130 -4.94 -20.69 -54.46
N SER A 131 -3.79 -20.67 -53.80
CA SER A 131 -2.51 -20.95 -54.46
C SER A 131 -1.60 -21.68 -53.50
N SER A 132 -1.55 -23.00 -53.64
CA SER A 132 -0.51 -23.86 -53.08
C SER A 132 0.79 -23.59 -53.84
N VAL A 133 1.62 -22.71 -53.31
CA VAL A 133 3.00 -22.55 -53.78
C VAL A 133 3.89 -23.37 -52.86
N ARG A 134 4.35 -24.50 -53.40
CA ARG A 134 5.36 -25.38 -52.83
C ARG A 134 6.70 -24.68 -53.06
N SER A 135 7.27 -24.08 -52.02
CA SER A 135 8.60 -23.46 -52.08
C SER A 135 9.62 -24.42 -51.49
N ASP A 136 10.28 -25.17 -52.36
CA ASP A 136 11.51 -25.90 -52.07
C ASP A 136 12.71 -24.96 -52.25
N THR A 137 13.59 -24.92 -51.23
CA THR A 137 15.05 -24.63 -51.28
C THR A 137 15.52 -23.27 -51.85
N THR A 138 16.49 -22.52 -51.32
CA THR A 138 17.73 -22.82 -50.59
C THR A 138 18.25 -21.56 -49.88
N ASN A 139 18.59 -21.69 -48.60
CA ASN A 139 19.73 -21.08 -47.88
C ASN A 139 20.22 -19.68 -48.28
N THR A 140 19.48 -18.67 -47.86
CA THR A 140 20.06 -17.47 -47.21
C THR A 140 19.08 -17.11 -46.11
N ARG A 141 19.44 -17.42 -44.85
CA ARG A 141 18.57 -17.23 -43.68
C ARG A 141 18.47 -15.74 -43.34
N ASP A 142 17.81 -14.97 -44.18
CA ASP A 142 17.20 -13.72 -43.72
C ASP A 142 16.07 -14.13 -42.78
N SER A 143 16.36 -14.10 -41.48
CA SER A 143 15.39 -14.37 -40.44
C SER A 143 14.28 -13.35 -40.55
N ILE A 144 13.10 -13.78 -41.03
CA ILE A 144 11.90 -12.97 -41.06
C ILE A 144 11.59 -12.53 -39.63
N VAL A 145 11.87 -11.27 -39.29
CA VAL A 145 11.52 -10.73 -37.98
C VAL A 145 10.03 -10.43 -37.98
N LYS A 146 9.30 -11.17 -37.15
CA LYS A 146 7.87 -10.95 -36.88
C LYS A 146 7.76 -10.03 -35.67
N VAL A 147 7.07 -8.91 -35.84
CA VAL A 147 6.78 -7.97 -34.75
C VAL A 147 5.28 -7.91 -34.53
N TRP A 148 4.85 -7.93 -33.27
CA TRP A 148 3.44 -7.78 -32.92
C TRP A 148 3.17 -6.35 -32.49
N THR A 149 2.13 -5.74 -33.04
CA THR A 149 1.73 -4.37 -32.72
C THR A 149 0.32 -4.36 -32.17
N MET A 150 0.12 -3.63 -31.06
CA MET A 150 -1.20 -3.43 -30.47
C MET A 150 -2.10 -2.63 -31.42
N TYR A 151 -3.38 -3.00 -31.44
CA TYR A 151 -4.45 -2.21 -32.06
C TYR A 151 -5.59 -2.05 -31.06
N GLY A 152 -5.70 -0.83 -30.55
CA GLY A 152 -6.55 -0.56 -29.39
C GLY A 152 -6.05 -1.30 -28.15
N ARG A 153 -6.98 -1.73 -27.29
CA ARG A 153 -6.65 -2.34 -25.97
C ARG A 153 -6.69 -3.87 -25.95
N GLN A 154 -7.30 -4.49 -26.94
CA GLN A 154 -7.72 -5.91 -26.86
C GLN A 154 -7.21 -6.75 -28.02
N ARG A 155 -6.46 -6.20 -28.97
CA ARG A 155 -5.98 -6.94 -30.14
C ARG A 155 -4.54 -6.58 -30.44
N ALA A 156 -3.79 -7.58 -30.87
CA ALA A 156 -2.45 -7.42 -31.44
C ALA A 156 -2.40 -8.09 -32.81
N TYR A 157 -1.71 -7.47 -33.76
CA TYR A 157 -1.53 -7.98 -35.12
C TYR A 157 -0.05 -8.29 -35.40
N GLU A 158 0.19 -9.39 -36.10
CA GLU A 158 1.52 -9.77 -36.57
C GLU A 158 1.89 -8.97 -37.83
N ARG A 159 3.01 -8.25 -37.78
CA ARG A 159 3.63 -7.54 -38.89
C ARG A 159 4.98 -8.16 -39.21
N THR A 160 5.18 -8.58 -40.45
CA THR A 160 6.49 -9.04 -40.95
C THR A 160 7.31 -7.85 -41.42
N LEU A 161 8.52 -7.69 -40.88
CA LEU A 161 9.38 -6.51 -41.12
C LEU A 161 10.20 -6.59 -42.43
N HIS A 162 9.69 -7.26 -43.46
CA HIS A 162 10.39 -7.41 -44.74
C HIS A 162 10.32 -6.20 -45.66
N ASP A 163 9.39 -5.28 -45.45
CA ASP A 163 8.96 -4.34 -46.50
C ASP A 163 9.56 -2.93 -46.43
N ASN A 164 10.45 -2.63 -45.48
CA ASN A 164 10.90 -1.25 -45.25
C ASN A 164 12.30 -0.90 -45.81
N LEU A 165 12.98 -1.83 -46.50
CA LEU A 165 14.36 -1.62 -46.99
C LEU A 165 14.47 -1.32 -48.50
N SER A 166 13.38 -0.97 -49.19
CA SER A 166 13.48 -0.30 -50.50
C SER A 166 12.73 1.03 -50.49
N PRO A 167 13.40 2.13 -50.09
CA PRO A 167 12.80 3.47 -50.10
C PRO A 167 12.63 4.07 -51.51
N GLU A 168 13.21 3.49 -52.56
CA GLU A 168 13.34 4.15 -53.85
C GLU A 168 13.18 3.17 -55.01
N SER A 169 11.95 2.92 -55.48
CA SER A 169 11.64 2.91 -56.91
C SER A 169 10.19 2.52 -57.20
N SER A 170 9.54 3.43 -57.94
CA SER A 170 8.34 3.21 -58.77
C SER A 170 6.96 3.42 -58.12
N PRO A 171 6.36 4.62 -58.30
CA PRO A 171 5.04 4.97 -57.78
C PRO A 171 3.85 4.58 -58.69
N VAL A 172 4.01 3.67 -59.67
CA VAL A 172 2.96 3.46 -60.68
C VAL A 172 2.85 1.99 -61.12
N ALA A 173 2.24 1.15 -60.29
CA ALA A 173 1.41 0.03 -60.73
C ALA A 173 0.82 -0.75 -59.53
N GLU A 174 -0.51 -0.75 -59.46
CA GLU A 174 -1.34 -1.89 -59.05
C GLU A 174 -1.09 -2.48 -57.64
N ASN A 175 -1.74 -1.97 -56.59
CA ASN A 175 -3.19 -2.12 -56.36
C ASN A 175 -3.74 -3.48 -56.79
N HIS A 176 -3.29 -4.57 -56.16
CA HIS A 176 -4.18 -5.59 -55.57
C HIS A 176 -3.39 -6.78 -55.01
N LYS A 177 -3.81 -7.22 -53.81
CA LYS A 177 -3.63 -8.58 -53.28
C LYS A 177 -2.20 -9.03 -53.00
N LYS A 178 -1.63 -8.47 -51.93
CA LYS A 178 -0.94 -9.32 -50.95
C LYS A 178 -1.25 -8.87 -49.53
N PHE A 179 -2.54 -8.85 -49.19
CA PHE A 179 -2.95 -9.03 -47.80
C PHE A 179 -2.59 -10.47 -47.43
N SER A 180 -1.32 -10.67 -47.10
CA SER A 180 -0.89 -11.78 -46.25
C SER A 180 -1.88 -11.86 -45.09
N ARG A 181 -2.36 -13.08 -44.79
CA ARG A 181 -3.35 -13.31 -43.73
C ARG A 181 -2.87 -12.62 -42.45
N ILE A 182 -3.46 -11.46 -42.13
CA ILE A 182 -3.12 -10.72 -40.92
C ILE A 182 -3.55 -11.62 -39.77
N ARG A 183 -2.56 -12.18 -39.06
CA ARG A 183 -2.82 -12.93 -37.84
C ARG A 183 -3.10 -11.92 -36.74
N TYR A 184 -4.20 -12.09 -36.06
CA TYR A 184 -4.52 -11.32 -34.87
C TYR A 184 -4.65 -12.24 -33.68
N VAL A 185 -4.33 -11.70 -32.51
CA VAL A 185 -4.51 -12.36 -31.23
C VAL A 185 -5.28 -11.40 -30.33
N ASP A 186 -6.28 -11.92 -29.62
CA ASP A 186 -6.95 -11.15 -28.59
C ASP A 186 -6.05 -11.08 -27.34
N VAL A 187 -5.87 -9.87 -26.85
CA VAL A 187 -5.11 -9.56 -25.63
C VAL A 187 -6.10 -9.47 -24.48
N PRO A 188 -5.85 -10.18 -23.36
CA PRO A 188 -6.73 -10.09 -22.20
C PRO A 188 -6.89 -8.65 -21.68
N PRO A 189 -8.12 -8.20 -21.39
CA PRO A 189 -8.36 -6.83 -20.98
C PRO A 189 -8.03 -6.65 -19.49
N VAL A 190 -6.77 -6.38 -19.16
CA VAL A 190 -6.34 -6.13 -17.77
C VAL A 190 -6.72 -4.70 -17.32
N SER A 191 -7.16 -4.56 -16.08
CA SER A 191 -7.52 -3.30 -15.45
C SER A 191 -6.88 -3.19 -14.06
N ILE A 192 -6.39 -1.99 -13.74
CA ILE A 192 -5.96 -1.61 -12.40
C ILE A 192 -7.20 -1.12 -11.64
N LEU A 193 -7.56 -1.81 -10.56
CA LEU A 193 -8.87 -1.66 -9.92
C LEU A 193 -8.91 -0.54 -8.88
N ASN A 194 -7.78 -0.27 -8.23
CA ASN A 194 -7.66 0.79 -7.22
C ASN A 194 -6.89 2.02 -7.72
N ALA A 195 -6.69 2.15 -9.04
CA ALA A 195 -6.14 3.35 -9.65
C ALA A 195 -7.23 4.42 -9.81
N ILE A 196 -6.93 5.63 -9.34
CA ILE A 196 -7.74 6.84 -9.57
C ILE A 196 -7.49 7.33 -10.99
N ASP A 197 -6.22 7.49 -11.32
CA ASP A 197 -5.70 7.82 -12.63
C ASP A 197 -4.50 6.92 -12.94
N PHE A 198 -4.18 6.81 -14.23
CA PHE A 198 -2.95 6.20 -14.67
C PHE A 198 -2.54 6.71 -16.05
N GLU A 199 -1.25 6.65 -16.30
CA GLU A 199 -0.57 7.03 -17.53
C GLU A 199 0.29 5.84 -17.99
N VAL A 200 0.31 5.59 -19.29
CA VAL A 200 1.22 4.61 -19.91
C VAL A 200 2.53 5.31 -20.23
N LEU A 201 3.63 4.79 -19.71
CA LEU A 201 4.97 5.31 -19.93
C LEU A 201 5.70 4.49 -21.00
N GLY A 202 6.49 5.16 -21.85
CA GLY A 202 7.36 4.48 -22.83
C GLY A 202 6.69 4.11 -24.16
N GLY A 203 5.48 4.62 -24.43
CA GLY A 203 4.79 4.43 -25.72
C GLY A 203 3.80 3.27 -25.70
N ASP A 204 3.69 2.57 -26.83
CA ASP A 204 2.75 1.45 -26.99
C ASP A 204 3.19 0.20 -26.21
N PRO A 205 2.25 -0.60 -25.67
CA PRO A 205 2.59 -1.85 -25.01
C PRO A 205 3.34 -2.83 -25.92
N GLU A 206 4.33 -3.51 -25.35
CA GLU A 206 5.12 -4.51 -26.05
C GLU A 206 4.35 -5.84 -26.11
N VAL A 207 4.20 -6.41 -27.31
CA VAL A 207 3.63 -7.76 -27.50
C VAL A 207 4.63 -8.63 -28.24
N CYS A 208 4.80 -9.87 -27.78
CA CYS A 208 5.60 -10.85 -28.50
C CYS A 208 5.09 -12.28 -28.25
N VAL A 209 5.39 -13.16 -29.19
CA VAL A 209 5.25 -14.61 -28.97
C VAL A 209 6.50 -15.07 -28.24
N VAL A 210 6.31 -15.67 -27.07
CA VAL A 210 7.37 -16.30 -26.27
C VAL A 210 7.65 -17.68 -26.84
N GLN A 211 6.62 -18.53 -26.96
CA GLN A 211 6.75 -19.87 -27.51
C GLN A 211 5.74 -20.09 -28.65
N GLU A 212 6.24 -20.35 -29.86
CA GLU A 212 5.39 -20.49 -31.06
C GLU A 212 4.53 -21.76 -31.02
N GLU A 213 5.02 -22.85 -30.45
CA GLU A 213 4.33 -24.16 -30.39
C GLU A 213 3.08 -24.12 -29.52
N SER A 214 3.20 -23.59 -28.29
CA SER A 214 2.08 -23.40 -27.36
C SER A 214 1.30 -22.12 -27.62
N ARG A 215 1.83 -21.26 -28.51
CA ARG A 215 1.36 -19.88 -28.74
C ARG A 215 1.29 -19.07 -27.46
N LEU A 216 2.27 -19.26 -26.57
CA LEU A 216 2.44 -18.46 -25.37
C LEU A 216 2.80 -17.03 -25.79
N MET A 217 1.90 -16.10 -25.49
CA MET A 217 2.06 -14.68 -25.74
C MET A 217 2.54 -13.97 -24.48
N ARG A 218 3.29 -12.89 -24.67
CA ARG A 218 3.64 -11.93 -23.62
C ARG A 218 3.18 -10.55 -24.03
N TRP A 219 2.57 -9.84 -23.11
CA TRP A 219 2.25 -8.42 -23.21
C TRP A 219 2.89 -7.71 -22.02
N SER A 220 3.58 -6.60 -22.25
CA SER A 220 4.23 -5.83 -21.19
C SER A 220 3.96 -4.34 -21.37
N CYS A 221 3.67 -3.65 -20.26
CA CYS A 221 3.37 -2.23 -20.27
C CYS A 221 3.88 -1.56 -18.98
N LEU A 222 4.48 -0.38 -19.11
CA LEU A 222 4.94 0.43 -17.99
C LEU A 222 3.88 1.49 -17.65
N TYR A 223 3.51 1.56 -16.38
CA TYR A 223 2.49 2.47 -15.86
C TYR A 223 3.07 3.44 -14.84
N LYS A 224 2.46 4.62 -14.77
CA LYS A 224 2.45 5.51 -13.62
C LYS A 224 0.99 5.66 -13.17
N ALA A 225 0.66 5.35 -11.93
CA ALA A 225 -0.72 5.42 -11.44
C ALA A 225 -0.80 6.02 -10.05
N SER A 226 -1.84 6.79 -9.77
CA SER A 226 -2.22 7.18 -8.40
C SER A 226 -3.19 6.16 -7.84
N LEU A 227 -2.77 5.43 -6.80
CA LEU A 227 -3.51 4.34 -6.20
C LEU A 227 -4.21 4.78 -4.92
N THR A 228 -5.46 4.34 -4.74
CA THR A 228 -6.19 4.49 -3.46
C THR A 228 -5.89 3.30 -2.54
N GLN A 229 -5.59 3.60 -1.28
CA GLN A 229 -5.33 2.65 -0.20
C GLN A 229 -6.51 2.65 0.77
N ALA A 230 -7.22 1.53 0.88
CA ALA A 230 -8.44 1.44 1.68
C ALA A 230 -8.16 1.37 3.19
N ASP A 231 -7.10 0.68 3.59
CA ASP A 231 -6.80 0.35 4.99
C ASP A 231 -5.68 1.24 5.55
N TRP A 232 -5.76 2.55 5.27
CA TRP A 232 -4.76 3.50 5.74
C TRP A 232 -5.09 4.00 7.15
N ASN A 233 -4.30 3.59 8.15
CA ASN A 233 -4.52 3.95 9.55
C ASN A 233 -3.24 4.47 10.23
N VAL A 234 -3.21 5.75 10.57
CA VAL A 234 -2.07 6.42 11.21
C VAL A 234 -2.25 6.58 12.73
N ALA A 235 -3.16 5.84 13.36
CA ALA A 235 -3.38 5.91 14.81
C ALA A 235 -2.10 5.65 15.61
N ASN A 236 -1.22 4.77 15.11
CA ASN A 236 0.04 4.39 15.74
C ASN A 236 1.24 5.26 15.35
N PHE A 237 1.03 6.40 14.68
CA PHE A 237 2.11 7.31 14.28
C PHE A 237 3.00 7.70 15.49
N PRO A 238 4.35 7.64 15.38
CA PRO A 238 5.15 7.42 14.17
C PRO A 238 5.56 5.96 13.90
N HIS A 239 5.06 4.99 14.65
CA HIS A 239 5.44 3.56 14.55
C HIS A 239 4.43 2.75 13.74
N ASP A 240 3.70 3.39 12.83
CA ASP A 240 2.71 2.76 11.99
C ASP A 240 3.36 1.93 10.86
N SER A 241 2.72 0.81 10.52
CA SER A 241 3.07 -0.04 9.38
C SER A 241 1.84 -0.25 8.50
N HIS A 242 2.06 -0.35 7.19
CA HIS A 242 1.01 -0.40 6.19
C HIS A 242 1.34 -1.42 5.11
N ASN A 243 0.31 -1.85 4.40
CA ASN A 243 0.46 -2.61 3.17
C ASN A 243 0.02 -1.73 2.01
N LEU A 244 0.96 -1.36 1.14
CA LEU A 244 0.63 -0.67 -0.10
C LEU A 244 0.07 -1.69 -1.08
N VAL A 245 -1.16 -1.46 -1.52
CA VAL A 245 -1.91 -2.43 -2.31
C VAL A 245 -2.03 -1.95 -3.75
N LEU A 246 -1.79 -2.86 -4.69
CA LEU A 246 -2.06 -2.72 -6.12
C LEU A 246 -2.96 -3.88 -6.56
N LYS A 247 -4.11 -3.58 -7.16
CA LYS A 247 -5.11 -4.59 -7.53
C LYS A 247 -5.29 -4.68 -9.04
N PHE A 248 -5.14 -5.88 -9.59
CA PHE A 248 -5.40 -6.19 -11.00
C PHE A 248 -6.59 -7.11 -11.16
N GLY A 249 -7.47 -6.77 -12.08
CA GLY A 249 -8.53 -7.66 -12.53
C GLY A 249 -8.61 -7.64 -14.05
N ILE A 250 -9.05 -8.74 -14.65
CA ILE A 250 -9.44 -8.72 -16.06
C ILE A 250 -10.79 -8.02 -16.12
N LEU A 251 -11.05 -7.05 -16.98
CA LEU A 251 -12.37 -6.42 -17.11
C LEU A 251 -12.63 -6.10 -18.58
N LYS A 252 -13.51 -6.89 -19.22
CA LYS A 252 -13.87 -6.71 -20.64
C LYS A 252 -14.72 -5.45 -20.87
N ASP A 253 -15.50 -5.02 -19.87
CA ASP A 253 -16.32 -3.80 -19.88
C ASP A 253 -16.33 -3.15 -18.47
N ARG A 254 -15.80 -1.94 -18.30
CA ARG A 254 -15.97 -1.13 -17.07
C ARG A 254 -17.39 -0.54 -16.98
N ARG A 255 -18.44 -1.37 -17.00
CA ARG A 255 -19.82 -0.91 -16.80
C ARG A 255 -20.38 -1.53 -15.54
N ALA A 256 -20.85 -0.68 -14.61
CA ALA A 256 -21.52 -1.12 -13.39
C ALA A 256 -22.68 -2.09 -13.74
N GLY A 257 -22.75 -3.22 -13.05
CA GLY A 257 -23.82 -4.22 -13.23
C GLY A 257 -23.65 -5.18 -14.42
N LYS A 258 -22.63 -5.03 -15.27
CA LYS A 258 -22.33 -6.05 -16.29
C LYS A 258 -21.59 -7.25 -15.68
N ARG A 259 -21.90 -8.45 -16.19
CA ARG A 259 -21.25 -9.69 -15.76
C ARG A 259 -19.81 -9.74 -16.26
N TRP A 260 -18.95 -10.23 -15.40
CA TRP A 260 -17.57 -10.56 -15.73
C TRP A 260 -17.53 -11.72 -16.73
N ASP A 261 -16.69 -11.63 -17.76
CA ASP A 261 -16.52 -12.72 -18.75
C ASP A 261 -15.57 -13.78 -18.19
N ARG A 262 -15.97 -14.39 -17.07
CA ARG A 262 -15.21 -15.42 -16.34
C ARG A 262 -15.01 -16.69 -17.16
N ASN A 263 -15.89 -16.92 -18.14
CA ASN A 263 -15.89 -18.14 -18.93
C ASN A 263 -14.67 -18.27 -19.84
N ILE A 264 -13.93 -17.18 -20.07
CA ILE A 264 -12.83 -17.16 -21.05
C ILE A 264 -11.46 -17.15 -20.38
N TRP A 265 -11.33 -16.61 -19.16
CA TRP A 265 -10.02 -16.38 -18.56
C TRP A 265 -9.96 -16.71 -17.08
N LYS A 266 -9.07 -17.62 -16.69
CA LYS A 266 -8.69 -17.92 -15.30
C LYS A 266 -7.47 -17.11 -14.90
N LEU A 267 -7.49 -16.51 -13.71
CA LEU A 267 -6.33 -15.79 -13.18
C LEU A 267 -5.33 -16.78 -12.57
N GLY A 268 -4.04 -16.55 -12.82
CA GLY A 268 -2.94 -17.30 -12.27
C GLY A 268 -1.70 -16.44 -12.09
N LEU A 269 -0.71 -17.03 -11.45
CA LEU A 269 0.61 -16.44 -11.25
C LEU A 269 1.56 -16.96 -12.35
N ALA A 270 2.48 -16.12 -12.84
CA ALA A 270 3.55 -16.52 -13.73
C ALA A 270 4.46 -17.56 -13.09
N THR A 271 5.02 -18.42 -13.93
CA THR A 271 5.94 -19.49 -13.54
C THR A 271 7.29 -19.32 -14.24
N GLU A 272 8.28 -20.12 -13.86
CA GLU A 272 9.62 -20.04 -14.47
C GLU A 272 9.59 -20.35 -15.98
N ASP A 273 8.65 -21.19 -16.42
CA ASP A 273 8.44 -21.53 -17.83
C ASP A 273 8.01 -20.33 -18.69
N ASP A 274 7.41 -19.31 -18.07
CA ASP A 274 6.96 -18.10 -18.76
C ASP A 274 8.10 -17.17 -19.17
N THR A 275 9.27 -17.30 -18.53
CA THR A 275 10.33 -16.29 -18.61
C THR A 275 11.48 -16.65 -19.57
N GLN A 276 11.44 -17.81 -20.23
CA GLN A 276 12.42 -18.30 -21.22
C GLN A 276 13.89 -17.97 -20.90
N GLY A 277 14.35 -18.33 -19.71
CA GLY A 277 15.76 -18.20 -19.32
C GLY A 277 16.14 -16.87 -18.67
N SER A 278 15.18 -16.00 -18.35
CA SER A 278 15.41 -14.94 -17.36
C SER A 278 15.57 -15.56 -15.97
N ILE A 279 16.77 -15.46 -15.40
CA ILE A 279 17.12 -15.90 -14.03
C ILE A 279 16.36 -15.15 -12.91
N ARG A 280 15.59 -14.10 -13.24
CA ARG A 280 14.76 -13.36 -12.27
C ARG A 280 13.33 -13.90 -12.30
N VAL A 281 12.99 -14.52 -11.17
CA VAL A 281 11.85 -15.40 -10.80
C VAL A 281 10.48 -14.70 -10.86
N PRO A 282 9.38 -15.47 -10.96
CA PRO A 282 8.26 -15.12 -11.82
C PRO A 282 7.13 -14.30 -11.19
N GLU A 283 7.03 -14.17 -9.88
CA GLU A 283 5.95 -13.40 -9.24
C GLU A 283 6.47 -12.07 -8.70
N GLY A 284 6.75 -11.19 -9.66
CA GLY A 284 7.06 -9.79 -9.47
C GLY A 284 8.39 -9.45 -8.79
N LEU A 285 8.86 -8.24 -9.06
CA LEU A 285 10.15 -7.76 -8.60
C LEU A 285 10.00 -6.35 -8.10
N LEU A 286 10.40 -6.10 -6.86
CA LEU A 286 10.74 -4.76 -6.47
C LEU A 286 12.12 -4.46 -7.07
N VAL A 287 12.22 -3.47 -7.96
CA VAL A 287 13.52 -3.09 -8.51
C VAL A 287 14.44 -2.73 -7.34
N GLU A 288 15.69 -3.15 -7.40
CA GLU A 288 16.66 -2.85 -6.35
C GLU A 288 16.66 -1.34 -6.07
N HIS A 289 16.57 -0.97 -4.78
CA HIS A 289 16.62 0.41 -4.28
C HIS A 289 15.39 1.29 -4.59
N VAL A 290 14.18 0.70 -4.68
CA VAL A 290 12.95 1.52 -4.65
C VAL A 290 12.91 2.31 -3.35
N ARG A 291 13.15 3.62 -3.42
CA ARG A 291 12.99 4.50 -2.26
C ARG A 291 11.50 4.73 -2.03
N VAL A 292 11.02 4.44 -0.82
CA VAL A 292 9.69 4.84 -0.35
C VAL A 292 9.88 6.04 0.57
N PRO A 293 9.46 7.27 0.19
CA PRO A 293 9.66 8.44 1.03
C PRO A 293 9.03 8.24 2.41
N GLU A 294 9.78 8.48 3.49
CA GLU A 294 9.36 8.33 4.90
C GLU A 294 9.12 6.89 5.40
N PHE A 295 9.29 5.87 4.55
CA PHE A 295 9.09 4.48 4.95
C PHE A 295 10.31 3.63 4.59
N SER A 296 10.58 2.65 5.46
CA SER A 296 11.41 1.49 5.15
C SER A 296 10.52 0.32 4.75
N TYR A 297 11.10 -0.66 4.07
CA TYR A 297 10.46 -1.94 3.77
C TYR A 297 11.49 -3.04 3.89
N ASP A 298 11.04 -4.25 4.15
CA ASP A 298 11.91 -5.41 4.22
C ASP A 298 12.19 -5.95 2.81
N VAL A 299 13.43 -5.76 2.34
CA VAL A 299 13.89 -6.25 1.04
C VAL A 299 13.83 -7.78 0.96
N ALA A 300 14.03 -8.48 2.09
CA ALA A 300 13.99 -9.94 2.14
C ALA A 300 12.56 -10.48 1.97
N ARG A 301 11.56 -9.74 2.47
CA ARG A 301 10.15 -10.09 2.32
C ARG A 301 9.64 -9.88 0.89
N GLY A 302 10.04 -8.78 0.25
CA GLY A 302 9.64 -8.49 -1.13
C GLY A 302 8.16 -8.11 -1.28
N LEU A 303 7.52 -8.59 -2.36
CA LEU A 303 6.11 -8.34 -2.67
C LEU A 303 5.28 -9.59 -2.31
N ASP A 304 4.14 -9.39 -1.64
CA ASP A 304 3.18 -10.46 -1.36
C ASP A 304 2.08 -10.47 -2.44
N PHE A 305 1.74 -11.65 -2.94
CA PHE A 305 0.70 -11.85 -3.96
C PHE A 305 -0.45 -12.67 -3.41
N GLU A 306 -1.68 -12.19 -3.58
CA GLU A 306 -2.88 -12.85 -3.10
C GLU A 306 -4.03 -12.69 -4.10
N PHE A 307 -4.79 -13.75 -4.36
CA PHE A 307 -6.05 -13.63 -5.08
C PHE A 307 -7.19 -13.34 -4.10
N VAL A 308 -7.72 -12.12 -4.16
CA VAL A 308 -8.76 -11.64 -3.25
C VAL A 308 -10.09 -11.53 -4.00
N PRO A 309 -11.23 -11.92 -3.40
CA PRO A 309 -12.53 -11.72 -4.02
C PRO A 309 -12.83 -10.24 -4.27
N LEU A 310 -13.45 -9.93 -5.41
CA LEU A 310 -13.91 -8.60 -5.77
C LEU A 310 -15.13 -8.22 -4.93
N ASN A 311 -15.06 -7.07 -4.29
CA ASN A 311 -16.19 -6.51 -3.52
C ASN A 311 -17.34 -5.99 -4.41
N PHE A 312 -17.14 -5.93 -5.73
CA PHE A 312 -18.08 -5.40 -6.70
C PHE A 312 -18.25 -6.41 -7.84
N GLY A 313 -19.50 -6.78 -8.15
CA GLY A 313 -19.83 -7.77 -9.18
C GLY A 313 -21.25 -8.29 -9.00
N ALA A 314 -21.83 -8.84 -10.08
CA ALA A 314 -23.20 -9.39 -10.10
C ALA A 314 -23.41 -10.59 -9.15
N SER A 315 -22.32 -11.12 -8.61
CA SER A 315 -22.30 -12.29 -7.73
C SER A 315 -22.52 -11.95 -6.26
N ARG A 316 -22.66 -10.66 -5.88
CA ARG A 316 -23.00 -10.34 -4.48
C ARG A 316 -24.40 -10.90 -4.22
N PRO A 317 -24.57 -11.96 -3.40
CA PRO A 317 -25.89 -12.49 -3.13
C PRO A 317 -26.68 -11.36 -2.48
N LEU A 318 -27.68 -10.84 -3.18
CA LEU A 318 -28.35 -9.61 -2.82
C LEU A 318 -29.19 -9.72 -1.51
N ASN A 319 -29.16 -10.88 -0.83
CA ASN A 319 -30.07 -11.21 0.27
C ASN A 319 -29.34 -11.88 1.45
N SER A 320 -28.40 -11.19 2.10
CA SER A 320 -27.90 -11.62 3.42
C SER A 320 -28.72 -11.07 4.60
N ASN A 321 -29.89 -10.47 4.35
CA ASN A 321 -30.85 -10.11 5.41
C ASN A 321 -31.62 -11.33 5.96
N ALA A 322 -31.24 -12.57 5.60
CA ALA A 322 -31.68 -13.76 6.31
C ALA A 322 -30.88 -13.89 7.63
N GLU A 323 -31.19 -13.01 8.59
CA GLU A 323 -30.59 -12.99 9.94
C GLU A 323 -31.05 -14.15 10.84
N ASN A 324 -31.94 -15.04 10.40
CA ASN A 324 -32.46 -16.11 11.26
C ASN A 324 -32.38 -17.48 10.57
N GLY A 325 -31.36 -18.27 10.89
CA GLY A 325 -31.27 -19.67 10.46
C GLY A 325 -29.94 -20.32 10.80
N SER A 326 -29.91 -21.06 11.90
CA SER A 326 -28.79 -21.72 12.57
C SER A 326 -28.14 -22.91 11.82
N ASN A 327 -27.98 -22.86 10.49
CA ASN A 327 -27.40 -23.95 9.68
C ASN A 327 -26.37 -23.45 8.66
N LYS A 328 -25.31 -22.76 9.10
CA LYS A 328 -24.27 -22.18 8.23
C LYS A 328 -23.04 -23.06 7.96
N ASP A 329 -22.95 -24.24 8.58
CA ASP A 329 -21.68 -24.98 8.58
C ASP A 329 -21.49 -26.00 7.44
N GLN A 330 -22.48 -26.24 6.58
CA GLN A 330 -22.36 -27.29 5.53
C GLN A 330 -22.51 -26.84 4.07
N LEU A 331 -22.81 -25.57 3.76
CA LEU A 331 -22.91 -25.09 2.37
C LEU A 331 -21.67 -24.34 1.85
N ASN A 332 -20.64 -24.13 2.67
CA ASN A 332 -19.52 -23.25 2.35
C ASN A 332 -18.54 -23.78 1.28
N GLY A 333 -18.68 -25.02 0.80
CA GLY A 333 -17.72 -25.63 -0.12
C GLY A 333 -17.93 -25.37 -1.62
N ARG A 334 -19.17 -25.07 -2.07
CA ARG A 334 -19.48 -24.99 -3.52
C ARG A 334 -19.77 -23.58 -4.05
N GLU A 335 -20.18 -22.64 -3.22
CA GLU A 335 -20.47 -21.27 -3.68
C GLU A 335 -19.23 -20.37 -3.73
N GLN A 336 -18.17 -20.69 -2.98
CA GLN A 336 -16.96 -19.87 -2.94
C GLN A 336 -16.17 -19.91 -4.28
N ASP A 337 -16.28 -21.00 -5.03
CA ASP A 337 -15.73 -21.15 -6.38
C ASP A 337 -16.37 -20.21 -7.41
N ASN A 338 -17.45 -19.49 -7.07
CA ASN A 338 -18.14 -18.56 -7.95
C ASN A 338 -17.95 -17.07 -7.61
N CYS A 339 -17.10 -16.71 -6.64
CA CYS A 339 -16.72 -15.32 -6.47
C CYS A 339 -15.72 -14.87 -7.53
N ASP A 340 -15.87 -13.65 -8.02
CA ASP A 340 -14.93 -13.04 -8.94
C ASP A 340 -13.67 -12.66 -8.15
N THR A 341 -12.47 -12.96 -8.63
CA THR A 341 -11.21 -12.69 -7.92
C THR A 341 -10.38 -11.61 -8.62
N CYS A 342 -9.51 -10.94 -7.88
CA CYS A 342 -8.51 -10.05 -8.43
C CYS A 342 -7.15 -10.41 -7.85
N LEU A 343 -6.10 -10.19 -8.62
CA LEU A 343 -4.74 -10.27 -8.12
C LEU A 343 -4.48 -9.02 -7.27
N GLN A 344 -4.13 -9.23 -6.00
CA GLN A 344 -3.72 -8.20 -5.08
C GLN A 344 -2.22 -8.36 -4.81
N VAL A 345 -1.45 -7.32 -5.16
CA VAL A 345 -0.02 -7.20 -4.86
C VAL A 345 0.13 -6.27 -3.66
N LYS A 346 0.83 -6.71 -2.61
CA LYS A 346 1.08 -5.94 -1.39
C LYS A 346 2.58 -5.69 -1.22
N LEU A 347 2.94 -4.45 -0.89
CA LEU A 347 4.26 -4.09 -0.38
C LEU A 347 4.12 -3.66 1.07
N HIS A 348 4.73 -4.42 1.99
CA HIS A 348 4.74 -4.06 3.40
C HIS A 348 5.74 -2.93 3.66
N VAL A 349 5.27 -1.83 4.23
CA VAL A 349 6.09 -0.65 4.54
C VAL A 349 5.93 -0.27 6.01
N GLN A 350 7.03 0.16 6.63
CA GLN A 350 7.09 0.63 8.01
C GLN A 350 7.60 2.07 8.02
N ARG A 351 6.95 2.97 8.76
CA ARG A 351 7.39 4.36 8.81
C ARG A 351 8.75 4.48 9.47
N ASP A 352 9.59 5.37 8.95
CA ASP A 352 10.86 5.74 9.59
C ASP A 352 10.56 6.66 10.79
N SER A 353 10.54 6.06 11.99
CA SER A 353 10.32 6.76 13.25
C SER A 353 11.59 7.39 13.83
N ALA A 354 12.76 7.21 13.21
CA ALA A 354 14.05 7.54 13.80
C ALA A 354 14.17 9.02 14.19
N TYR A 355 13.56 9.92 13.41
CA TYR A 355 13.53 11.35 13.75
C TYR A 355 12.84 11.60 15.09
N TYR A 356 11.66 11.00 15.31
CA TYR A 356 10.88 11.17 16.52
C TYR A 356 11.55 10.50 17.72
N ASP A 357 12.03 9.26 17.51
CA ASP A 357 12.66 8.45 18.55
C ASP A 357 13.97 9.07 19.06
N ARG A 358 14.80 9.63 18.17
CA ARG A 358 16.13 10.15 18.53
C ARG A 358 16.14 11.63 18.91
N ASN A 359 15.18 12.41 18.44
CA ASN A 359 15.20 13.87 18.65
C ASN A 359 14.04 14.34 19.54
N ILE A 360 12.81 13.94 19.23
CA ILE A 360 11.63 14.53 19.86
C ILE A 360 11.39 13.96 21.26
N ILE A 361 11.40 12.63 21.39
CA ILE A 361 11.13 11.97 22.68
C ILE A 361 12.21 12.27 23.73
N PRO A 362 13.52 12.22 23.42
CA PRO A 362 14.55 12.60 24.39
C PRO A 362 14.45 14.07 24.79
N LEU A 363 14.09 14.97 23.87
CA LEU A 363 13.90 16.38 24.18
C LEU A 363 12.72 16.61 25.14
N LEU A 364 11.56 15.99 24.88
CA LEU A 364 10.39 16.05 25.78
C LEU A 364 10.72 15.48 27.17
N THR A 365 11.46 14.37 27.20
CA THR A 365 11.92 13.75 28.45
C THR A 365 12.85 14.70 29.21
N ALA A 366 13.82 15.32 28.54
CA ALA A 366 14.74 16.27 29.14
C ALA A 366 14.01 17.52 29.68
N LEU A 367 13.03 18.06 28.95
CA LEU A 367 12.22 19.19 29.41
C LEU A 367 11.45 18.85 30.69
N ASN A 368 10.85 17.65 30.77
CA ASN A 368 10.17 17.21 31.99
C ASN A 368 11.13 16.98 33.15
N LEU A 369 12.32 16.42 32.91
CA LEU A 369 13.36 16.28 33.93
C LEU A 369 13.84 17.65 34.45
N VAL A 370 13.95 18.65 33.58
CA VAL A 370 14.22 20.03 34.01
C VAL A 370 13.08 20.56 34.87
N GLY A 371 11.82 20.32 34.48
CA GLY A 371 10.65 20.63 35.30
C GLY A 371 10.72 20.00 36.70
N ILE A 372 10.97 18.69 36.78
CA ILE A 372 11.11 17.94 38.05
C ILE A 372 12.25 18.51 38.89
N SER A 373 13.38 18.87 38.26
CA SER A 373 14.55 19.42 38.97
C SER A 373 14.26 20.72 39.73
N THR A 374 13.22 21.47 39.33
CA THR A 374 12.82 22.70 40.04
C THR A 374 12.31 22.43 41.46
N LEU A 375 11.82 21.22 41.74
CA LEU A 375 11.39 20.80 43.08
C LEU A 375 12.57 20.72 44.06
N ALA A 376 13.82 20.62 43.58
CA ALA A 376 15.01 20.66 44.41
C ALA A 376 15.38 22.08 44.90
N LEU A 377 14.83 23.14 44.28
CA LEU A 377 14.99 24.51 44.81
C LEU A 377 14.25 24.64 46.13
N ALA A 378 14.58 25.58 47.02
CA ALA A 378 13.78 25.77 48.25
C ALA A 378 12.33 26.21 47.94
N PRO A 379 11.30 25.75 48.68
CA PRO A 379 9.91 26.16 48.48
C PRO A 379 9.69 27.68 48.60
N SER A 380 10.51 28.35 49.41
CA SER A 380 10.51 29.81 49.55
C SER A 380 10.90 30.55 48.26
N LYS A 381 11.56 29.88 47.31
CA LYS A 381 11.92 30.42 45.99
C LYS A 381 10.85 30.12 44.93
N PHE A 382 9.57 30.20 45.30
CA PHE A 382 8.45 29.93 44.40
C PHE A 382 8.53 30.71 43.09
N GLY A 383 8.93 31.99 43.12
CA GLY A 383 9.10 32.81 41.91
C GLY A 383 10.08 32.19 40.91
N SER A 384 11.23 31.68 41.36
CA SER A 384 12.20 31.01 40.50
C SER A 384 11.70 29.65 40.00
N ARG A 385 11.04 28.86 40.85
CA ARG A 385 10.42 27.58 40.45
C ARG A 385 9.39 27.82 39.34
N GLY A 386 8.45 28.73 39.57
CA GLY A 386 7.40 29.07 38.62
C GLY A 386 7.95 29.59 37.29
N GLN A 387 8.95 30.48 37.32
CA GLN A 387 9.58 30.99 36.09
C GLN A 387 10.20 29.87 35.25
N ILE A 388 10.91 28.93 35.86
CA ILE A 388 11.52 27.81 35.13
C ILE A 388 10.44 26.90 34.56
N ILE A 389 9.45 26.49 35.35
CA ILE A 389 8.39 25.58 34.87
C ILE A 389 7.58 26.22 33.75
N VAL A 390 7.22 27.50 33.87
CA VAL A 390 6.50 28.24 32.83
C VAL A 390 7.34 28.37 31.55
N ALA A 391 8.64 28.66 31.67
CA ALA A 391 9.54 28.69 30.51
C ALA A 391 9.61 27.33 29.81
N THR A 392 9.73 26.24 30.57
CA THR A 392 9.69 24.86 30.04
C THR A 392 8.37 24.59 29.33
N ALA A 393 7.23 24.97 29.92
CA ALA A 393 5.91 24.80 29.31
C ALA A 393 5.77 25.58 27.99
N PHE A 394 6.32 26.79 27.90
CA PHE A 394 6.34 27.54 26.64
C PHE A 394 7.16 26.84 25.55
N VAL A 395 8.31 26.26 25.90
CA VAL A 395 9.12 25.46 24.96
C VAL A 395 8.33 24.24 24.47
N GLU A 396 7.65 23.53 25.38
CA GLU A 396 6.81 22.39 25.00
C GLU A 396 5.62 22.78 24.11
N ILE A 397 4.94 23.89 24.40
CA ILE A 397 3.86 24.42 23.55
C ILE A 397 4.40 24.74 22.15
N GLY A 398 5.55 25.41 22.05
CA GLY A 398 6.17 25.73 20.76
C GLY A 398 6.58 24.48 19.98
N LEU A 399 7.15 23.48 20.67
CA LEU A 399 7.47 22.19 20.09
C LEU A 399 6.22 21.48 19.58
N ARG A 400 5.15 21.45 20.38
CA ARG A 400 3.87 20.87 20.03
C ARG A 400 3.27 21.53 18.79
N MET A 401 3.19 22.86 18.73
CA MET A 401 2.65 23.58 17.56
C MET A 401 3.44 23.25 16.29
N THR A 402 4.77 23.16 16.42
CA THR A 402 5.66 22.81 15.29
C THR A 402 5.43 21.36 14.85
N LEU A 403 5.24 20.43 15.80
CA LEU A 403 4.96 19.03 15.48
C LEU A 403 3.56 18.85 14.89
N ASP A 404 2.53 19.45 15.48
CA ASP A 404 1.15 19.36 15.01
C ASP A 404 1.01 19.80 13.54
N SER A 405 1.79 20.78 13.08
CA SER A 405 1.82 21.17 11.65
C SER A 405 2.44 20.13 10.70
N ARG A 406 3.21 19.18 11.23
CA ARG A 406 3.88 18.10 10.48
C ARG A 406 3.21 16.74 10.66
N LEU A 407 2.33 16.61 11.64
CA LEU A 407 1.57 15.38 11.88
C LEU A 407 0.46 15.23 10.82
N PRO A 408 0.11 13.98 10.47
CA PRO A 408 -0.97 13.74 9.52
C PRO A 408 -2.30 14.30 10.06
N HIS A 409 -3.02 15.07 9.23
CA HIS A 409 -4.30 15.65 9.64
C HIS A 409 -5.41 14.61 9.49
N VAL A 410 -5.74 13.94 10.60
CA VAL A 410 -6.80 12.93 10.67
C VAL A 410 -7.86 13.32 11.70
N GLY A 411 -9.10 12.84 11.49
CA GLY A 411 -10.24 13.14 12.38
C GLY A 411 -10.26 12.37 13.70
N TYR A 412 -9.20 11.61 14.01
CA TYR A 412 -9.03 10.85 15.25
C TYR A 412 -7.70 11.20 15.91
N GLN A 413 -7.57 10.91 17.20
CA GLN A 413 -6.35 11.18 17.95
C GLN A 413 -5.27 10.16 17.59
N ILE A 414 -4.06 10.63 17.25
CA ILE A 414 -2.90 9.78 16.99
C ILE A 414 -2.04 9.61 18.25
N LYS A 415 -1.32 8.49 18.34
CA LYS A 415 -0.43 8.14 19.47
C LYS A 415 0.54 9.27 19.83
N MET A 416 1.20 9.90 18.85
CA MET A 416 2.11 11.03 19.11
C MET A 416 1.42 12.22 19.81
N GLN A 417 0.16 12.53 19.45
CA GLN A 417 -0.60 13.60 20.11
C GLN A 417 -0.96 13.22 21.55
N VAL A 418 -1.28 11.96 21.81
CA VAL A 418 -1.50 11.45 23.18
C VAL A 418 -0.24 11.67 24.03
N VAL A 419 0.92 11.27 23.50
CA VAL A 419 2.20 11.40 24.21
C VAL A 419 2.55 12.87 24.46
N LEU A 420 2.40 13.75 23.47
CA LEU A 420 2.61 15.19 23.63
C LEU A 420 1.68 15.81 24.69
N ASN A 421 0.40 15.43 24.70
CA ASN A 421 -0.54 15.87 25.72
C ASN A 421 -0.12 15.40 27.11
N ASN A 422 0.31 14.15 27.26
CA ASN A 422 0.70 13.60 28.55
C ASN A 422 1.93 14.27 29.15
N PHE A 423 2.95 14.57 28.34
CA PHE A 423 4.11 15.33 28.80
C PHE A 423 3.70 16.74 29.28
N PHE A 424 2.84 17.42 28.52
CA PHE A 424 2.32 18.72 28.92
C PHE A 424 1.50 18.66 30.23
N PHE A 425 0.71 17.60 30.44
CA PHE A 425 -0.02 17.40 31.69
C PHE A 425 0.90 17.21 32.90
N GLY A 426 2.05 16.55 32.72
CA GLY A 426 3.06 16.43 33.79
C GLY A 426 3.61 17.78 34.23
N LEU A 427 3.95 18.66 33.27
CA LEU A 427 4.35 20.04 33.60
C LEU A 427 3.24 20.82 34.31
N LEU A 428 1.99 20.69 33.87
CA LEU A 428 0.86 21.33 34.53
C LEU A 428 0.72 20.85 35.99
N PHE A 429 0.89 19.55 36.22
CA PHE A 429 0.84 18.98 37.56
C PHE A 429 1.97 19.52 38.46
N LEU A 430 3.18 19.70 37.92
CA LEU A 430 4.29 20.37 38.62
C LEU A 430 3.99 21.82 39.00
N VAL A 431 3.33 22.59 38.11
CA VAL A 431 2.89 23.97 38.42
C VAL A 431 1.88 23.96 39.57
N LEU A 432 0.88 23.09 39.50
CA LEU A 432 -0.16 22.99 40.52
C LEU A 432 0.43 22.55 41.86
N GLY A 433 1.27 21.51 41.87
CA GLY A 433 1.96 21.03 43.06
C GLY A 433 2.85 22.09 43.70
N SER A 434 3.62 22.82 42.89
CA SER A 434 4.45 23.95 43.37
C SER A 434 3.60 25.07 43.97
N SER A 435 2.44 25.36 43.38
CA SER A 435 1.51 26.39 43.87
C SER A 435 0.87 25.99 45.19
N ILE A 436 0.49 24.72 45.35
CA ILE A 436 -0.01 24.18 46.62
C ILE A 436 1.08 24.29 47.71
N ASN A 437 2.32 23.91 47.40
CA ASN A 437 3.43 24.02 48.35
C ASN A 437 3.68 25.48 48.80
N TYR A 438 3.56 26.44 47.87
CA TYR A 438 3.66 27.86 48.20
C TYR A 438 2.52 28.33 49.12
N LEU A 439 1.28 27.88 48.88
CA LEU A 439 0.14 28.24 49.73
C LEU A 439 0.28 27.67 51.14
N VAL A 440 0.72 26.41 51.28
CA VAL A 440 0.97 25.77 52.58
C VAL A 440 2.02 26.56 53.36
N LEU A 441 3.12 26.95 52.69
CA LEU A 441 4.19 27.74 53.30
C LEU A 441 3.69 29.13 53.75
N ASN A 442 2.86 29.80 52.94
CA ASN A 442 2.31 31.11 53.29
C ASN A 442 1.30 31.03 54.44
N TYR A 443 0.48 29.98 54.49
CA TYR A 443 -0.48 29.77 55.57
C TYR A 443 0.23 29.56 56.92
N ASP A 444 1.30 28.75 56.93
CA ASP A 444 2.15 28.55 58.12
C ASP A 444 2.78 29.85 58.60
N MET A 445 3.30 30.66 57.68
CA MET A 445 3.91 31.96 58.00
C MET A 445 2.93 32.97 58.63
N GLN A 446 1.62 32.81 58.42
CA GLN A 446 0.59 33.65 59.01
C GLN A 446 0.22 33.23 60.44
N GLN A 447 0.40 31.96 60.84
CA GLN A 447 0.06 31.45 62.19
C GLN A 447 1.12 31.74 63.27
N LYS A 448 1.79 32.88 63.15
CA LYS A 448 3.10 33.23 63.71
C LYS A 448 3.27 33.33 65.25
N GLU A 449 2.52 32.59 66.07
CA GLU A 449 2.73 32.52 67.53
C GLU A 449 3.15 31.14 68.07
N GLN A 450 3.17 30.07 67.25
CA GLN A 450 3.64 28.74 67.66
C GLN A 450 4.74 28.22 66.73
N GLU A 451 5.71 27.49 67.30
CA GLU A 451 7.00 27.16 66.70
C GLU A 451 6.94 26.57 65.26
N PRO A 452 7.64 27.17 64.28
CA PRO A 452 7.46 26.92 62.82
C PRO A 452 8.15 25.65 62.27
N ARG A 453 8.28 24.56 63.04
CA ARG A 453 9.08 23.40 62.61
C ARG A 453 8.33 22.36 61.79
N CYS A 454 7.00 22.25 61.92
CA CYS A 454 6.26 21.14 61.31
C CYS A 454 6.05 21.28 59.80
N CYS A 455 5.74 22.48 59.31
CA CYS A 455 5.31 22.68 57.92
C CYS A 455 6.44 22.54 56.88
N TYR A 456 7.69 22.84 57.25
CA TYR A 456 8.83 22.65 56.35
C TYR A 456 8.99 21.17 55.95
N HIS A 457 8.87 20.25 56.91
CA HIS A 457 8.95 18.82 56.63
C HIS A 457 7.83 18.36 55.70
N ILE A 458 6.60 18.86 55.88
CA ILE A 458 5.46 18.53 55.02
C ILE A 458 5.73 18.98 53.57
N THR A 459 6.17 20.23 53.36
CA THR A 459 6.46 20.72 52.00
C THR A 459 7.57 19.93 51.31
N MET A 460 8.61 19.51 52.06
CA MET A 460 9.68 18.66 51.53
C MET A 460 9.17 17.30 51.08
N TRP A 461 8.32 16.65 51.89
CA TRP A 461 7.72 15.35 51.52
C TRP A 461 6.76 15.49 50.33
N LEU A 462 6.04 16.60 50.23
CA LEU A 462 5.20 16.90 49.06
C LEU A 462 6.04 17.05 47.79
N ASP A 463 7.13 17.82 47.82
CA ASP A 463 8.05 17.95 46.68
C ASP A 463 8.66 16.58 46.29
N VAL A 464 9.07 15.76 47.25
CA VAL A 464 9.60 14.40 46.98
C VAL A 464 8.52 13.51 46.36
N GLY A 465 7.30 13.53 46.89
CA GLY A 465 6.17 12.78 46.35
C GLY A 465 5.85 13.18 44.91
N LEU A 466 5.75 14.49 44.66
CA LEU A 466 5.54 15.04 43.31
C LEU A 466 6.65 14.62 42.35
N ALA A 467 7.91 14.69 42.77
CA ALA A 467 9.05 14.29 41.94
C ALA A 467 8.99 12.81 41.55
N ILE A 468 8.64 11.93 42.50
CA ILE A 468 8.49 10.48 42.24
C ILE A 468 7.30 10.23 41.31
N THR A 469 6.15 10.85 41.57
CA THR A 469 4.96 10.70 40.73
C THR A 469 5.23 11.13 39.29
N GLU A 470 5.90 12.27 39.09
CA GLU A 470 6.24 12.75 37.76
C GLU A 470 7.31 11.91 37.07
N LEU A 471 8.30 11.41 37.81
CA LEU A 471 9.27 10.47 37.24
C LEU A 471 8.58 9.19 36.76
N LEU A 472 7.66 8.65 37.54
CA LEU A 472 6.85 7.49 37.15
C LEU A 472 5.95 7.80 35.94
N HIS A 473 5.38 9.01 35.87
CA HIS A 473 4.59 9.46 34.73
C HIS A 473 5.43 9.55 33.45
N VAL A 474 6.64 10.11 33.52
CA VAL A 474 7.58 10.14 32.39
C VAL A 474 7.93 8.73 31.93
N LEU A 475 8.26 7.82 32.86
CA LEU A 475 8.53 6.42 32.53
C LEU A 475 7.32 5.75 31.88
N TRP A 476 6.12 5.98 32.41
CA TRP A 476 4.87 5.46 31.83
C TRP A 476 4.66 5.98 30.41
N ASN A 477 4.86 7.27 30.15
CA ASN A 477 4.74 7.83 28.81
C ASN A 477 5.75 7.24 27.82
N LEU A 478 6.97 6.95 28.27
CA LEU A 478 7.96 6.23 27.45
C LEU A 478 7.48 4.81 27.13
N THR A 479 6.92 4.08 28.11
CA THR A 479 6.37 2.74 27.85
C THR A 479 5.21 2.77 26.85
N LEU A 480 4.29 3.74 26.98
CA LEU A 480 3.20 3.96 26.02
C LEU A 480 3.74 4.31 24.62
N TYR A 481 4.76 5.17 24.56
CA TYR A 481 5.37 5.58 23.30
C TYR A 481 6.08 4.43 22.58
N PHE A 482 6.83 3.59 23.26
CA PHE A 482 7.50 2.45 22.63
C PHE A 482 6.58 1.23 22.45
N GLY A 483 5.34 1.30 22.95
CA GLY A 483 4.41 0.18 22.90
C GLY A 483 4.91 -1.02 23.72
N TRP A 484 5.70 -0.77 24.76
CA TRP A 484 6.15 -1.82 25.66
C TRP A 484 4.96 -2.30 26.48
N ASN A 485 4.38 -3.41 26.03
CA ASN A 485 3.43 -4.13 26.84
C ASN A 485 4.19 -4.70 28.05
N PRO A 486 3.77 -4.43 29.30
CA PRO A 486 4.45 -4.96 30.49
C PRO A 486 4.64 -6.47 30.45
N GLY A 487 3.76 -7.20 29.76
CA GLY A 487 3.88 -8.64 29.54
C GLY A 487 5.03 -9.08 28.62
N GLN A 488 5.45 -8.24 27.66
CA GLN A 488 6.56 -8.56 26.74
C GLN A 488 7.94 -8.30 27.35
N LEU A 489 8.03 -7.45 28.38
CA LEU A 489 9.30 -7.18 29.08
C LEU A 489 9.80 -8.39 29.89
N CYS A 490 8.91 -9.30 30.28
CA CYS A 490 9.32 -10.55 30.94
C CYS A 490 10.03 -11.52 29.97
N ASP A 491 9.65 -11.53 28.69
CA ASP A 491 10.24 -12.45 27.71
C ASP A 491 11.65 -11.98 27.26
N TYR A 492 11.87 -10.66 27.17
CA TYR A 492 13.18 -10.09 26.83
C TYR A 492 14.20 -10.09 27.98
N ALA A 493 13.78 -10.42 29.20
CA ALA A 493 14.69 -10.51 30.35
C ALA A 493 15.22 -11.94 30.60
N ILE A 494 14.79 -12.92 29.78
CA ILE A 494 15.15 -14.34 29.90
C ILE A 494 16.15 -14.78 28.81
N ASP A 495 16.37 -13.95 27.80
CA ASP A 495 17.49 -14.08 26.84
C ASP A 495 18.64 -13.13 27.21
#